data_AF-R5QWN5-F1
#
_entry.id   AF-R5QWN5-F1
#
_cell.length_a   1.000
_cell.length_b   1.000
_cell.length_c   1.000
_cell.angle_alpha   90.00
_cell.angle_beta   90.00
_cell.angle_gamma   90.00
#
_symmetry.space_group_name_H-M   'P 1'
#
loop_
_entity.id
_entity.type
_entity.pdbx_description
1 polymer ?
#
loop_
_entity_poly.entity_id
_entity_poly.type
_entity_poly.pdbx_seq_one_letter_code
_entity_poly.pdbx_strand_id
1 'polypeptide(L)'
;MNYPNITAQCIVTVTRDDTALEEAIAAAESRMKEENFAEKYTEATRKALEDDLADAKAAKDNTALSVEEVKLIVESLKTSIEGLQLKAVVTINNNGNTETKYCEVGDQVRVVAAQAPEGKKFSHWTVNEKPICYNESYTFTVYKDIAVTSVYVEEAEEIQKEVSVLCDVSYANGRVKFLSKYSVPTDADYKVIKAGVVATDSTGYAAIQEVQQELTLDTTATTRLKKYGVNTDLYLANFTQYLKTSRTTTWYARGYVTYQDNSGEQHTVYSDMAQYTIR
;
A
#
# COMPACT_ATOMS: atom_id res chain seq x y z
N MET A 1 29.88 -80.25 20.19
CA MET A 1 29.03 -79.81 19.06
C MET A 1 29.10 -78.30 19.00
N ASN A 2 29.66 -77.74 17.93
CA ASN A 2 29.67 -76.29 17.68
C ASN A 2 28.30 -75.90 17.12
N TYR A 3 27.60 -74.99 17.80
CA TYR A 3 26.37 -74.39 17.28
C TYR A 3 26.75 -73.25 16.33
N PRO A 4 26.21 -73.21 15.09
CA PRO A 4 26.46 -72.11 14.18
C PRO A 4 25.80 -70.83 14.73
N ASN A 5 26.59 -69.76 14.82
CA ASN A 5 26.11 -68.45 15.22
C ASN A 5 25.38 -67.81 14.04
N ILE A 6 24.04 -67.86 14.05
CA ILE A 6 23.20 -67.30 13.00
C ILE A 6 22.90 -65.85 13.38
N THR A 7 23.61 -64.89 12.77
CA THR A 7 23.28 -63.47 12.88
C THR A 7 22.31 -63.08 11.77
N ALA A 8 21.10 -62.67 12.15
CA ALA A 8 20.13 -62.09 11.23
C ALA A 8 20.49 -60.61 10.98
N GLN A 9 20.71 -60.23 9.73
CA GLN A 9 20.82 -58.83 9.33
C GLN A 9 19.43 -58.34 8.91
N CYS A 10 18.92 -57.32 9.60
CA CYS A 10 17.68 -56.64 9.23
C CYS A 10 18.04 -55.36 8.46
N ILE A 11 17.60 -55.25 7.20
CA ILE A 11 17.72 -54.02 6.42
C ILE A 11 16.43 -53.23 6.67
N VAL A 12 16.54 -52.10 7.38
CA VAL A 12 15.44 -51.14 7.51
C VAL A 12 15.50 -50.20 6.31
N THR A 13 14.58 -50.36 5.36
CA THR A 13 14.39 -49.37 4.29
C THR A 13 13.46 -48.28 4.83
N VAL A 14 14.00 -47.08 5.05
CA VAL A 14 13.17 -45.90 5.36
C VAL A 14 12.67 -45.35 4.04
N THR A 15 11.37 -45.54 3.75
CA THR A 15 10.72 -44.87 2.63
C THR A 15 10.38 -43.44 3.05
N ARG A 16 10.78 -42.45 2.25
CA ARG A 16 10.43 -41.05 2.46
C ARG A 16 8.93 -40.86 2.22
N ASP A 17 8.23 -40.23 3.16
CA ASP A 17 6.82 -39.84 3.00
C ASP A 17 6.77 -38.45 2.36
N ASP A 18 6.40 -38.40 1.09
CA ASP A 18 6.32 -37.17 0.30
C ASP A 18 4.92 -36.56 0.26
N THR A 19 3.96 -37.08 1.04
CA THR A 19 2.56 -36.62 1.01
C THR A 19 2.46 -35.10 1.19
N ALA A 20 3.17 -34.54 2.18
CA ALA A 20 3.17 -33.11 2.43
C ALA A 20 3.83 -32.27 1.30
N LEU A 21 4.82 -32.83 0.61
CA LEU A 21 5.46 -32.21 -0.54
C LEU A 21 4.52 -32.18 -1.75
N GLU A 22 3.86 -33.31 -2.03
CA GLU A 22 2.88 -33.40 -3.12
C GLU A 22 1.69 -32.45 -2.90
N GLU A 23 1.16 -32.39 -1.67
CA GLU A 23 0.10 -31.46 -1.31
C GLU A 23 0.52 -29.99 -1.48
N ALA A 24 1.74 -29.63 -1.06
CA ALA A 24 2.25 -28.27 -1.20
C ALA A 24 2.45 -27.88 -2.67
N ILE A 25 3.00 -28.79 -3.49
CA ILE A 25 3.13 -28.59 -4.95
C ILE A 25 1.74 -28.37 -5.57
N ALA A 26 0.77 -29.23 -5.25
CA ALA A 26 -0.58 -29.11 -5.78
C ALA A 26 -1.24 -27.78 -5.36
N ALA A 27 -1.04 -27.34 -4.12
CA ALA A 27 -1.55 -26.06 -3.63
C ALA A 27 -0.93 -24.86 -4.39
N ALA A 28 0.39 -24.87 -4.60
CA ALA A 28 1.08 -23.84 -5.38
C ALA A 28 0.58 -23.80 -6.83
N GLU A 29 0.50 -24.96 -7.50
CA GLU A 29 -0.01 -25.05 -8.87
C GLU A 29 -1.46 -24.60 -8.99
N SER A 30 -2.31 -24.96 -8.03
CA SER A 30 -3.69 -24.50 -7.98
C SER A 30 -3.77 -22.99 -7.82
N ARG A 31 -2.91 -22.41 -6.97
CA ARG A 31 -2.85 -20.95 -6.76
C ARG A 31 -2.44 -20.22 -8.03
N MET A 32 -1.43 -20.72 -8.74
CA MET A 32 -0.96 -20.12 -10.00
C MET A 32 -1.96 -20.22 -11.15
N LYS A 33 -2.94 -21.12 -11.06
CA LYS A 33 -4.04 -21.26 -12.03
C LYS A 33 -5.25 -20.37 -11.74
N GLU A 34 -5.21 -19.58 -10.67
CA GLU A 34 -6.27 -18.63 -10.36
C GLU A 34 -6.45 -17.61 -11.52
N GLU A 35 -7.70 -17.24 -11.79
CA GLU A 35 -8.02 -16.22 -12.79
C GLU A 35 -7.31 -14.89 -12.49
N ASN A 36 -6.66 -14.33 -13.50
CA ASN A 36 -5.89 -13.08 -13.44
C ASN A 36 -4.74 -13.11 -12.42
N PHE A 37 -4.19 -14.29 -12.09
CA PHE A 37 -3.07 -14.44 -11.14
C PHE A 37 -1.89 -13.49 -11.42
N ALA A 38 -1.46 -13.39 -12.68
CA ALA A 38 -0.35 -12.50 -13.08
C ALA A 38 -0.68 -10.99 -12.94
N GLU A 39 -1.96 -10.64 -13.03
CA GLU A 39 -2.42 -9.26 -12.89
C GLU A 39 -2.62 -8.89 -11.42
N LYS A 40 -3.18 -9.81 -10.63
CA LYS A 40 -3.50 -9.59 -9.21
C LYS A 40 -2.27 -9.51 -8.31
N TYR A 41 -1.25 -10.31 -8.56
CA TYR A 41 -0.09 -10.43 -7.66
C TYR A 41 1.15 -9.73 -8.21
N THR A 42 1.99 -9.19 -7.31
CA THR A 42 3.24 -8.51 -7.68
C THR A 42 4.19 -9.47 -8.36
N GLU A 43 4.99 -8.95 -9.30
CA GLU A 43 5.95 -9.77 -10.04
C GLU A 43 6.96 -10.45 -9.10
N ALA A 44 7.45 -9.71 -8.10
CA ALA A 44 8.42 -10.21 -7.14
C ALA A 44 7.92 -11.43 -6.35
N THR A 45 6.68 -11.40 -5.85
CA THR A 45 6.15 -12.51 -5.04
C THR A 45 5.69 -13.68 -5.88
N ARG A 46 5.21 -13.43 -7.11
CA ARG A 46 4.98 -14.50 -8.09
C ARG A 46 6.28 -15.24 -8.43
N LYS A 47 7.36 -14.50 -8.68
CA LYS A 47 8.66 -15.10 -9.02
C LYS A 47 9.20 -15.95 -7.88
N ALA A 48 9.08 -15.49 -6.63
CA ALA A 48 9.46 -16.28 -5.46
C ALA A 48 8.68 -17.60 -5.38
N LEU A 49 7.37 -17.57 -5.61
CA LEU A 49 6.55 -18.78 -5.67
C LEU A 49 6.94 -19.72 -6.82
N GLU A 50 7.24 -19.16 -7.99
CA GLU A 50 7.70 -19.93 -9.17
C GLU A 50 9.04 -20.64 -8.89
N ASP A 51 9.98 -19.93 -8.25
CA ASP A 51 11.30 -20.47 -7.89
C ASP A 51 11.17 -21.57 -6.81
N ASP A 52 10.42 -21.35 -5.72
CA ASP A 52 10.18 -22.36 -4.68
C ASP A 52 9.41 -23.59 -5.22
N LEU A 53 8.50 -23.41 -6.16
CA LEU A 53 7.78 -24.52 -6.80
C LEU A 53 8.72 -25.38 -7.65
N ALA A 54 9.70 -24.76 -8.33
CA ALA A 54 10.71 -25.49 -9.07
C ALA A 54 11.59 -26.33 -8.13
N ASP A 55 12.01 -25.76 -7.00
CA ASP A 55 12.78 -26.47 -5.97
C ASP A 55 11.99 -27.63 -5.37
N ALA A 56 10.70 -27.44 -5.08
CA ALA A 56 9.83 -28.50 -4.58
C ALA A 56 9.68 -29.66 -5.58
N LYS A 57 9.56 -29.35 -6.88
CA LYS A 57 9.51 -30.38 -7.94
C LYS A 57 10.84 -31.13 -8.05
N ALA A 58 11.97 -30.42 -7.99
CA ALA A 58 13.28 -31.06 -8.00
C ALA A 58 13.51 -31.95 -6.77
N ALA A 59 13.02 -31.55 -5.60
CA ALA A 59 13.11 -32.32 -4.36
C ALA A 59 12.32 -33.62 -4.42
N LYS A 60 11.16 -33.60 -5.09
CA LYS A 60 10.32 -34.79 -5.30
C LYS A 60 11.09 -35.88 -6.03
N ASP A 61 11.83 -35.53 -7.08
CA ASP A 61 12.59 -36.49 -7.88
C ASP A 61 13.94 -36.89 -7.24
N ASN A 62 14.41 -36.12 -6.26
CA ASN A 62 15.70 -36.35 -5.61
C ASN A 62 15.57 -37.23 -4.36
N THR A 63 15.78 -38.54 -4.51
CA THR A 63 15.72 -39.52 -3.41
C THR A 63 16.88 -39.42 -2.41
N ALA A 64 17.89 -38.57 -2.65
CA ALA A 64 19.01 -38.38 -1.73
C ALA A 64 18.73 -37.36 -0.63
N LEU A 65 17.67 -36.55 -0.76
CA LEU A 65 17.28 -35.59 0.27
C LEU A 65 16.72 -36.29 1.50
N SER A 66 17.15 -35.82 2.67
CA SER A 66 16.60 -36.22 3.96
C SER A 66 15.18 -35.70 4.16
N VAL A 67 14.48 -36.31 5.12
CA VAL A 67 13.11 -35.89 5.51
C VAL A 67 13.10 -34.43 5.99
N GLU A 68 14.13 -33.99 6.71
CA GLU A 68 14.19 -32.61 7.21
C GLU A 68 14.43 -31.59 6.09
N GLU A 69 15.25 -31.92 5.09
CA GLU A 69 15.44 -31.07 3.90
C GLU A 69 14.14 -30.91 3.11
N VAL A 70 13.39 -32.01 2.90
CA VAL A 70 12.07 -31.95 2.25
C VAL A 70 11.09 -31.09 3.06
N LYS A 71 11.10 -31.22 4.38
CA LYS A 71 10.24 -30.41 5.25
C LYS A 71 10.52 -28.91 5.12
N LEU A 72 11.79 -28.50 5.06
CA LEU A 72 12.16 -27.09 4.84
C LEU A 72 11.67 -26.57 3.49
N ILE A 73 11.72 -27.39 2.45
CA ILE A 73 11.21 -27.03 1.11
C ILE A 73 9.69 -26.87 1.13
N VAL A 74 8.98 -27.74 1.84
CA VAL A 74 7.52 -27.61 2.07
C VAL A 74 7.20 -26.32 2.81
N GLU A 75 7.95 -25.98 3.86
CA GLU A 75 7.77 -24.74 4.62
C GLU A 75 8.06 -23.50 3.77
N SER A 76 9.11 -23.53 2.93
CA SER A 76 9.44 -22.44 1.99
C SER A 76 8.29 -22.21 1.00
N LEU A 77 7.81 -23.28 0.35
CA LEU A 77 6.72 -23.18 -0.63
C LEU A 77 5.43 -22.65 0.00
N LYS A 78 5.08 -23.11 1.20
CA LYS A 78 3.92 -22.58 1.97
C LYS A 78 4.10 -21.09 2.30
N THR A 79 5.29 -20.71 2.75
CA THR A 79 5.63 -19.31 3.05
C THR A 79 5.49 -18.43 1.81
N SER A 80 5.89 -18.90 0.63
CA SER A 80 5.74 -18.16 -0.62
C SER A 80 4.28 -18.05 -1.09
N ILE A 81 3.45 -19.08 -0.86
CA ILE A 81 2.00 -19.00 -1.11
C ILE A 81 1.35 -17.95 -0.19
N GLU A 82 1.68 -17.96 1.11
CA GLU A 82 1.16 -17.01 2.09
C GLU A 82 1.72 -15.60 1.90
N GLY A 83 2.95 -15.49 1.40
CA GLY A 83 3.68 -14.26 1.14
C GLY A 83 3.32 -13.57 -0.17
N LEU A 84 2.39 -14.11 -0.97
CA LEU A 84 1.89 -13.48 -2.17
C LEU A 84 1.31 -12.09 -1.87
N GLN A 85 1.78 -11.08 -2.58
CA GLN A 85 1.35 -9.69 -2.40
C GLN A 85 0.45 -9.25 -3.55
N LEU A 86 -0.71 -8.70 -3.22
CA LEU A 86 -1.62 -8.11 -4.21
C LEU A 86 -1.07 -6.79 -4.74
N LYS A 87 -1.30 -6.54 -6.04
CA LYS A 87 -1.21 -5.21 -6.65
C LYS A 87 -2.37 -4.35 -6.16
N ALA A 88 -2.15 -3.04 -6.15
CA ALA A 88 -3.19 -2.07 -5.85
C ALA A 88 -4.17 -1.93 -7.01
N VAL A 89 -5.46 -1.83 -6.69
CA VAL A 89 -6.54 -1.66 -7.66
C VAL A 89 -6.78 -0.17 -7.89
N VAL A 90 -6.51 0.30 -9.10
CA VAL A 90 -6.77 1.68 -9.53
C VAL A 90 -8.01 1.68 -10.40
N THR A 91 -9.09 2.28 -9.92
CA THR A 91 -10.33 2.46 -10.65
C THR A 91 -10.42 3.90 -11.15
N ILE A 92 -10.59 4.09 -12.45
CA ILE A 92 -10.72 5.40 -13.08
C ILE A 92 -12.14 5.51 -13.63
N ASN A 93 -12.95 6.40 -13.05
CA ASN A 93 -14.29 6.72 -13.53
C ASN A 93 -14.22 8.03 -14.30
N ASN A 94 -14.27 7.96 -15.63
CA ASN A 94 -14.09 9.11 -16.49
C ASN A 94 -15.30 9.33 -17.40
N ASN A 95 -16.15 10.29 -17.02
CA ASN A 95 -17.39 10.62 -17.73
C ASN A 95 -18.26 9.38 -18.04
N GLY A 96 -18.52 8.55 -17.04
CA GLY A 96 -19.34 7.34 -17.17
C GLY A 96 -18.61 6.08 -17.69
N ASN A 97 -17.36 6.22 -18.15
CA ASN A 97 -16.52 5.07 -18.48
C ASN A 97 -15.69 4.65 -17.26
N THR A 98 -15.69 3.36 -16.94
CA THR A 98 -14.88 2.81 -15.84
C THR A 98 -13.75 1.96 -16.40
N GLU A 99 -12.52 2.27 -16.00
CA GLU A 99 -11.32 1.48 -16.27
C GLU A 99 -10.73 0.99 -14.95
N THR A 100 -10.34 -0.28 -14.88
CA THR A 100 -9.64 -0.86 -13.73
C THR A 100 -8.25 -1.29 -14.12
N LYS A 101 -7.25 -0.89 -13.34
CA LYS A 101 -5.83 -1.27 -13.50
C LYS A 101 -5.32 -1.92 -12.22
N TYR A 102 -4.48 -2.93 -12.40
CA TYR A 102 -3.69 -3.50 -11.32
C TYR A 102 -2.28 -2.93 -11.38
N CYS A 103 -1.90 -2.17 -10.37
CA CYS A 103 -0.65 -1.42 -10.34
C CYS A 103 0.21 -1.84 -9.15
N GLU A 104 1.52 -1.91 -9.34
CA GLU A 104 2.43 -2.08 -8.23
C GLU A 104 2.50 -0.79 -7.40
N VAL A 105 2.77 -0.94 -6.10
CA VAL A 105 2.96 0.22 -5.22
C VAL A 105 4.20 0.98 -5.67
N GLY A 106 4.03 2.25 -6.01
CA GLY A 106 5.08 3.10 -6.57
C GLY A 106 4.88 3.43 -8.05
N ASP A 107 4.01 2.70 -8.76
CA ASP A 107 3.69 3.00 -10.15
C ASP A 107 3.09 4.40 -10.31
N GLN A 108 3.38 5.05 -11.45
CA GLN A 108 2.73 6.30 -11.81
C GLN A 108 1.59 6.03 -12.80
N VAL A 109 0.40 6.51 -12.45
CA VAL A 109 -0.79 6.46 -13.31
C VAL A 109 -1.14 7.87 -13.75
N ARG A 110 -1.28 8.07 -15.06
CA ARG A 110 -1.78 9.30 -15.66
C ARG A 110 -3.24 9.14 -16.07
N VAL A 111 -4.06 10.10 -15.66
CA VAL A 111 -5.46 10.25 -16.08
C VAL A 111 -5.61 11.53 -16.89
N VAL A 112 -6.51 11.51 -17.88
CA VAL A 112 -6.84 12.65 -18.74
C VAL A 112 -8.36 12.73 -18.85
N ALA A 113 -8.93 13.89 -18.58
CA ALA A 113 -10.37 14.07 -18.59
C ALA A 113 -10.92 13.73 -19.97
N ALA A 114 -12.00 12.96 -20.01
CA ALA A 114 -12.73 12.74 -21.25
C ALA A 114 -13.38 14.06 -21.71
N GLN A 115 -13.81 14.09 -22.98
CA GLN A 115 -14.59 15.20 -23.48
C GLN A 115 -15.79 15.46 -22.56
N ALA A 116 -15.98 16.72 -22.18
CA ALA A 116 -17.10 17.11 -21.35
C ALA A 116 -18.42 16.89 -22.09
N PRO A 117 -19.50 16.47 -21.40
CA PRO A 117 -20.84 16.48 -21.97
C PRO A 117 -21.24 17.86 -22.47
N GLU A 118 -22.21 17.93 -23.38
CA GLU A 118 -22.74 19.21 -23.88
C GLU A 118 -23.24 20.10 -22.73
N GLY A 119 -22.90 21.38 -22.78
CA GLY A 119 -23.23 22.37 -21.75
C GLY A 119 -22.39 22.28 -20.46
N LYS A 120 -21.43 21.36 -20.40
CA LYS A 120 -20.58 21.15 -19.22
C LYS A 120 -19.11 21.42 -19.49
N LYS A 121 -18.37 21.68 -18.41
CA LYS A 121 -16.90 21.75 -18.40
C LYS A 121 -16.33 20.82 -17.33
N PHE A 122 -15.09 20.40 -17.54
CA PHE A 122 -14.36 19.66 -16.52
C PHE A 122 -14.19 20.54 -15.27
N SER A 123 -14.45 19.96 -14.10
CA SER A 123 -14.29 20.62 -12.81
C SER A 123 -13.00 20.19 -12.13
N HIS A 124 -12.90 18.90 -11.81
CA HIS A 124 -11.76 18.33 -11.10
C HIS A 124 -11.78 16.80 -11.12
N TRP A 125 -10.64 16.22 -10.75
CA TRP A 125 -10.52 14.84 -10.32
C TRP A 125 -10.81 14.74 -8.82
N THR A 126 -11.53 13.71 -8.41
CA THR A 126 -11.91 13.47 -7.02
C THR A 126 -11.55 12.06 -6.56
N VAL A 127 -11.26 11.91 -5.27
CA VAL A 127 -11.11 10.64 -4.55
C VAL A 127 -11.95 10.72 -3.29
N ASN A 128 -12.88 9.79 -3.11
CA ASN A 128 -13.85 9.81 -1.99
C ASN A 128 -14.56 11.16 -1.88
N GLU A 129 -15.02 11.69 -3.01
CA GLU A 129 -15.72 12.98 -3.13
C GLU A 129 -14.86 14.22 -2.79
N LYS A 130 -13.58 14.04 -2.44
CA LYS A 130 -12.64 15.15 -2.21
C LYS A 130 -11.87 15.50 -3.47
N PRO A 131 -11.90 16.76 -3.93
CA PRO A 131 -11.07 17.21 -5.04
C PRO A 131 -9.59 16.92 -4.76
N ILE A 132 -8.88 16.40 -5.75
CA ILE A 132 -7.43 16.12 -5.67
C ILE A 132 -6.61 16.80 -6.76
N CYS A 133 -7.26 17.26 -7.84
CA CYS A 133 -6.61 17.99 -8.92
C CYS A 133 -7.65 18.71 -9.79
N TYR A 134 -7.40 19.97 -10.12
CA TYR A 134 -8.26 20.77 -11.01
C TYR A 134 -7.77 20.80 -12.47
N ASN A 135 -6.67 20.14 -12.78
CA ASN A 135 -6.16 20.04 -14.15
C ASN A 135 -6.81 18.85 -14.86
N GLU A 136 -7.15 19.01 -16.14
CA GLU A 136 -7.73 17.93 -16.97
C GLU A 136 -6.82 16.70 -17.03
N SER A 137 -5.50 16.91 -17.03
CA SER A 137 -4.51 15.85 -16.93
C SER A 137 -3.89 15.81 -15.54
N TYR A 138 -3.86 14.63 -14.93
CA TYR A 138 -3.29 14.41 -13.61
C TYR A 138 -2.48 13.12 -13.56
N THR A 139 -1.28 13.16 -12.98
CA THR A 139 -0.45 11.98 -12.75
C THR A 139 -0.27 11.78 -11.26
N PHE A 140 -0.55 10.57 -10.77
CA PHE A 140 -0.37 10.22 -9.37
C PHE A 140 0.41 8.92 -9.20
N THR A 141 1.08 8.81 -8.06
CA THR A 141 1.73 7.56 -7.65
C THR A 141 0.72 6.68 -6.90
N VAL A 142 0.67 5.40 -7.26
CA VAL A 142 -0.18 4.38 -6.64
C VAL A 142 0.47 3.90 -5.34
N TYR A 143 -0.32 3.81 -4.28
CA TYR A 143 0.16 3.34 -2.98
C TYR A 143 -0.79 2.36 -2.29
N LYS A 144 -2.05 2.34 -2.72
CA LYS A 144 -3.11 1.45 -2.31
C LYS A 144 -4.23 1.54 -3.35
N ASP A 145 -5.26 0.74 -3.15
CA ASP A 145 -6.48 0.83 -3.93
C ASP A 145 -7.02 2.26 -3.92
N ILE A 146 -7.38 2.76 -5.10
CA ILE A 146 -7.83 4.14 -5.28
C ILE A 146 -8.84 4.22 -6.41
N ALA A 147 -9.94 4.92 -6.15
CA ALA A 147 -10.93 5.27 -7.15
C ALA A 147 -10.81 6.76 -7.45
N VAL A 148 -10.45 7.10 -8.69
CA VAL A 148 -10.32 8.47 -9.18
C VAL A 148 -11.47 8.74 -10.15
N THR A 149 -12.26 9.77 -9.87
CA THR A 149 -13.46 10.11 -10.65
C THR A 149 -13.33 11.51 -11.24
N SER A 150 -13.66 11.70 -12.52
CA SER A 150 -13.79 13.04 -13.10
C SER A 150 -15.16 13.64 -12.79
N VAL A 151 -15.16 14.92 -12.42
CA VAL A 151 -16.37 15.69 -12.12
C VAL A 151 -16.54 16.75 -13.21
N TYR A 152 -17.76 16.85 -13.73
CA TYR A 152 -18.15 17.85 -14.72
C TYR A 152 -19.30 18.68 -14.18
N VAL A 153 -19.20 19.99 -14.34
CA VAL A 153 -20.18 20.98 -13.87
C VAL A 153 -20.73 21.78 -15.05
N GLU A 154 -21.82 22.50 -14.86
CA GLU A 154 -22.37 23.36 -15.91
C GLU A 154 -21.34 24.43 -16.33
N GLU A 155 -21.35 24.81 -17.60
CA GLU A 155 -20.34 25.74 -18.16
C GLU A 155 -20.32 27.10 -17.43
N ALA A 156 -21.49 27.57 -16.99
CA ALA A 156 -21.65 28.81 -16.23
C ALA A 156 -21.26 28.70 -14.75
N GLU A 157 -21.05 27.50 -14.21
CA GLU A 157 -20.75 27.30 -12.79
C GLU A 157 -19.32 27.72 -12.46
N GLU A 158 -19.14 28.55 -11.43
CA GLU A 158 -17.81 28.92 -10.93
C GLU A 158 -17.26 27.82 -10.03
N ILE A 159 -16.06 27.32 -10.35
CA ILE A 159 -15.41 26.26 -9.58
C ILE A 159 -14.60 26.93 -8.48
N GLN A 160 -15.05 26.81 -7.24
CA GLN A 160 -14.25 27.21 -6.07
C GLN A 160 -13.17 26.15 -5.85
N LYS A 161 -11.92 26.53 -6.13
CA LYS A 161 -10.78 25.65 -5.98
C LYS A 161 -10.27 25.69 -4.55
N GLU A 162 -10.16 24.52 -3.94
CA GLU A 162 -9.75 24.37 -2.56
C GLU A 162 -8.39 23.65 -2.48
N VAL A 163 -7.66 23.95 -1.42
CA VAL A 163 -6.46 23.19 -1.08
C VAL A 163 -6.88 21.84 -0.53
N SER A 164 -6.35 20.77 -1.13
CA SER A 164 -6.66 19.40 -0.73
C SER A 164 -5.43 18.70 -0.19
N VAL A 165 -5.65 17.85 0.83
CA VAL A 165 -4.60 17.01 1.42
C VAL A 165 -5.17 15.63 1.70
N LEU A 166 -4.46 14.59 1.28
CA LEU A 166 -4.74 13.20 1.58
C LEU A 166 -3.61 12.60 2.39
N CYS A 167 -3.93 11.68 3.29
CA CYS A 167 -2.94 10.94 4.05
C CYS A 167 -3.22 9.44 4.00
N ASP A 168 -2.14 8.68 4.07
CA ASP A 168 -2.19 7.23 4.19
C ASP A 168 -1.11 6.73 5.15
N VAL A 169 -1.43 5.64 5.86
CA VAL A 169 -0.52 4.96 6.78
C VAL A 169 -0.48 3.48 6.42
N SER A 170 0.72 2.95 6.20
CA SER A 170 0.94 1.54 5.90
C SER A 170 2.13 0.99 6.68
N TYR A 171 2.22 -0.34 6.80
CA TYR A 171 3.32 -1.02 7.50
C TYR A 171 3.89 -2.15 6.64
N ALA A 172 5.21 -2.15 6.46
CA ALA A 172 5.93 -3.22 5.81
C ALA A 172 7.38 -3.25 6.31
N ASN A 173 7.98 -4.44 6.35
CA ASN A 173 9.42 -4.61 6.62
C ASN A 173 9.91 -3.89 7.89
N GLY A 174 9.13 -3.97 8.99
CA GLY A 174 9.50 -3.36 10.26
C GLY A 174 9.38 -1.84 10.31
N ARG A 175 8.71 -1.22 9.33
CA ARG A 175 8.59 0.24 9.18
C ARG A 175 7.15 0.64 8.90
N VAL A 176 6.70 1.67 9.61
CA VAL A 176 5.49 2.41 9.23
C VAL A 176 5.89 3.45 8.19
N LYS A 177 5.09 3.54 7.14
CA LYS A 177 5.16 4.58 6.12
C LYS A 177 3.98 5.53 6.31
N PHE A 178 4.29 6.81 6.45
CA PHE A 178 3.33 7.90 6.38
C PHE A 178 3.47 8.56 5.03
N LEU A 179 2.36 8.65 4.30
CA LEU A 179 2.29 9.33 3.03
C LEU A 179 1.31 10.49 3.16
N SER A 180 1.72 11.68 2.73
CA SER A 180 0.87 12.84 2.52
C SER A 180 0.91 13.21 1.05
N LYS A 181 -0.25 13.48 0.46
CA LYS A 181 -0.39 14.04 -0.88
C LYS A 181 -1.16 15.35 -0.76
N TYR A 182 -0.77 16.37 -1.49
CA TYR A 182 -1.49 17.63 -1.45
C TYR A 182 -1.56 18.27 -2.83
N SER A 183 -2.63 19.03 -3.06
CA SER A 183 -2.83 19.87 -4.23
C SER A 183 -3.27 21.25 -3.78
N VAL A 184 -2.55 22.28 -4.21
CA VAL A 184 -2.82 23.69 -3.97
C VAL A 184 -3.20 24.32 -5.31
N PRO A 185 -4.33 25.04 -5.41
CA PRO A 185 -4.72 25.74 -6.64
C PRO A 185 -3.62 26.72 -7.08
N THR A 186 -3.26 26.70 -8.36
CA THR A 186 -2.19 27.54 -8.93
C THR A 186 -2.66 28.91 -9.40
N ASP A 187 -3.97 29.12 -9.48
CA ASP A 187 -4.63 30.31 -10.02
C ASP A 187 -5.05 31.32 -8.95
N ALA A 188 -4.82 31.01 -7.66
CA ALA A 188 -5.22 31.84 -6.53
C ALA A 188 -4.06 32.69 -5.93
N ASP A 189 -2.94 32.84 -6.66
CA ASP A 189 -1.70 33.50 -6.20
C ASP A 189 -1.17 32.97 -4.85
N TYR A 190 -1.52 31.74 -4.51
CA TYR A 190 -1.05 31.09 -3.29
C TYR A 190 0.43 30.81 -3.36
N LYS A 191 1.13 30.86 -2.23
CA LYS A 191 2.53 30.46 -2.13
C LYS A 191 2.66 29.27 -1.20
N VAL A 192 2.98 28.09 -1.72
CA VAL A 192 3.27 26.93 -0.88
C VAL A 192 4.56 27.18 -0.08
N ILE A 193 4.52 26.84 1.21
CA ILE A 193 5.61 27.07 2.16
C ILE A 193 6.19 25.75 2.63
N LYS A 194 5.31 24.83 3.07
CA LYS A 194 5.71 23.62 3.78
C LYS A 194 4.69 22.52 3.58
N ALA A 195 5.13 21.28 3.53
CA ALA A 195 4.25 20.13 3.57
C ALA A 195 4.83 19.04 4.46
N GLY A 196 3.97 18.17 4.98
CA GLY A 196 4.42 17.11 5.88
C GLY A 196 3.33 16.20 6.41
N VAL A 197 3.65 15.55 7.53
CA VAL A 197 2.75 14.69 8.29
C VAL A 197 2.92 14.97 9.78
N VAL A 198 1.80 15.00 10.50
CA VAL A 198 1.75 14.85 11.95
C VAL A 198 1.24 13.45 12.28
N ALA A 199 1.91 12.76 13.20
CA ALA A 199 1.58 11.38 13.55
C ALA A 199 1.76 11.10 15.04
N THR A 200 1.02 10.14 15.57
CA THR A 200 1.14 9.67 16.95
C THR A 200 0.70 8.22 17.07
N ASP A 201 1.15 7.52 18.12
CA ASP A 201 0.70 6.15 18.41
C ASP A 201 -0.55 6.14 19.28
N SER A 202 -1.12 4.96 19.54
CA SER A 202 -2.40 4.83 20.25
C SER A 202 -2.41 5.50 21.62
N THR A 203 -1.30 5.45 22.36
CA THR A 203 -1.17 6.15 23.65
C THR A 203 -1.23 7.66 23.49
N GLY A 204 -0.52 8.20 22.47
CA GLY A 204 -0.56 9.63 22.22
C GLY A 204 -1.91 10.10 21.69
N TYR A 205 -2.57 9.30 20.85
CA TYR A 205 -3.90 9.62 20.34
C TYR A 205 -4.97 9.60 21.43
N ALA A 206 -4.89 8.66 22.37
CA ALA A 206 -5.81 8.62 23.51
C ALA A 206 -5.75 9.92 24.35
N ALA A 207 -4.55 10.42 24.63
CA ALA A 207 -4.38 11.69 25.36
C ALA A 207 -4.94 12.90 24.59
N ILE A 208 -4.83 12.90 23.26
CA ILE A 208 -5.42 13.94 22.40
C ILE A 208 -6.96 13.90 22.48
N GLN A 209 -7.54 12.70 22.42
CA GLN A 209 -9.00 12.52 22.49
C GLN A 209 -9.57 12.89 23.86
N GLU A 210 -8.85 12.60 24.94
CA GLU A 210 -9.27 12.93 26.31
C GLU A 210 -9.53 14.43 26.50
N VAL A 211 -8.71 15.27 25.87
CA VAL A 211 -8.87 16.73 25.89
C VAL A 211 -9.61 17.28 24.67
N GLN A 212 -10.18 16.41 23.83
CA GLN A 212 -10.91 16.76 22.60
C GLN A 212 -10.11 17.67 21.65
N GLN A 213 -8.79 17.54 21.64
CA GLN A 213 -7.92 18.28 20.71
C GLN A 213 -7.84 17.57 19.36
N GLU A 214 -7.62 18.31 18.27
CA GLU A 214 -7.28 17.70 16.98
C GLU A 214 -5.80 17.32 16.89
N LEU A 215 -5.48 16.32 16.06
CA LEU A 215 -4.10 16.03 15.67
C LEU A 215 -3.66 17.06 14.63
N THR A 216 -2.76 17.98 15.00
CA THR A 216 -2.24 19.06 14.17
C THR A 216 -0.77 19.33 14.53
N LEU A 217 -0.14 20.29 13.86
CA LEU A 217 1.18 20.78 14.24
C LEU A 217 1.20 21.44 15.63
N ASP A 218 0.06 21.89 16.13
CA ASP A 218 -0.05 22.61 17.41
C ASP A 218 -0.59 21.74 18.53
N THR A 219 -0.77 20.43 18.30
CA THR A 219 -1.16 19.49 19.34
C THR A 219 -0.14 19.49 20.48
N THR A 220 -0.63 19.66 21.71
CA THR A 220 0.16 19.74 22.95
C THR A 220 -0.24 18.69 23.97
N ALA A 221 -1.41 18.04 23.79
CA ALA A 221 -1.95 17.02 24.70
C ALA A 221 -1.04 15.79 24.88
N THR A 222 -0.04 15.61 24.03
CA THR A 222 0.88 14.46 24.11
C THR A 222 2.31 14.83 23.74
N THR A 223 3.28 14.23 24.45
CA THR A 223 4.70 14.28 24.11
C THR A 223 5.10 13.26 23.03
N ARG A 224 4.16 12.38 22.64
CA ARG A 224 4.38 11.30 21.66
C ARG A 224 4.16 11.74 20.21
N LEU A 225 3.80 13.01 20.02
CA LEU A 225 3.58 13.61 18.71
C LEU A 225 4.87 13.60 17.87
N LYS A 226 4.75 13.15 16.63
CA LYS A 226 5.78 13.23 15.61
C LYS A 226 5.37 14.27 14.59
N LYS A 227 6.25 15.23 14.34
CA LYS A 227 6.06 16.30 13.34
C LYS A 227 7.13 16.13 12.28
N TYR A 228 6.71 15.74 11.08
CA TYR A 228 7.57 15.61 9.92
C TYR A 228 7.15 16.66 8.90
N GLY A 229 8.11 17.24 8.18
CA GLY A 229 7.81 18.12 7.07
C GLY A 229 9.04 18.80 6.50
N VAL A 230 8.87 19.34 5.31
CA VAL A 230 9.91 20.01 4.52
C VAL A 230 9.36 21.29 3.94
N ASN A 231 10.23 22.30 3.82
CA ASN A 231 9.90 23.49 3.05
C ASN A 231 9.82 23.11 1.57
N THR A 232 8.83 23.62 0.87
CA THR A 232 8.57 23.28 -0.53
C THR A 232 7.73 24.39 -1.17
N ASP A 233 7.93 24.58 -2.47
CA ASP A 233 7.22 25.49 -3.35
C ASP A 233 6.37 24.75 -4.40
N LEU A 234 6.28 23.42 -4.30
CA LEU A 234 5.49 22.60 -5.20
C LEU A 234 4.01 22.72 -4.86
N TYR A 235 3.15 22.87 -5.87
CA TYR A 235 1.70 22.96 -5.69
C TYR A 235 1.02 21.60 -5.71
N LEU A 236 1.70 20.57 -6.21
CA LEU A 236 1.20 19.22 -6.33
C LEU A 236 2.35 18.25 -6.08
N ALA A 237 2.38 17.62 -4.91
CA ALA A 237 3.46 16.71 -4.55
C ALA A 237 3.06 15.68 -3.49
N ASN A 238 3.95 14.70 -3.31
CA ASN A 238 3.88 13.72 -2.25
C ASN A 238 4.99 13.99 -1.23
N PHE A 239 4.66 13.86 0.06
CA PHE A 239 5.62 13.77 1.15
C PHE A 239 5.54 12.37 1.76
N THR A 240 6.67 11.69 1.89
CA THR A 240 6.73 10.36 2.51
C THR A 240 7.70 10.36 3.68
N GLN A 241 7.29 9.80 4.81
CA GLN A 241 8.15 9.57 5.96
C GLN A 241 8.06 8.11 6.41
N TYR A 242 9.21 7.51 6.71
CA TYR A 242 9.30 6.19 7.32
C TYR A 242 9.67 6.27 8.79
N LEU A 243 9.08 5.41 9.61
CA LEU A 243 9.42 5.23 11.02
C LEU A 243 9.62 3.75 11.32
N LYS A 244 10.83 3.38 11.77
CA LYS A 244 11.11 2.01 12.20
C LYS A 244 10.39 1.71 13.51
N THR A 245 9.60 0.64 13.54
CA THR A 245 8.91 0.17 14.74
C THR A 245 8.47 -1.28 14.57
N SER A 246 8.55 -2.05 15.65
CA SER A 246 7.98 -3.39 15.77
C SER A 246 6.93 -3.47 16.89
N ARG A 247 6.59 -2.32 17.50
CA ARG A 247 5.62 -2.27 18.59
C ARG A 247 4.22 -2.45 18.03
N THR A 248 3.48 -3.43 18.55
CA THR A 248 2.04 -3.58 18.34
C THR A 248 1.34 -2.32 18.84
N THR A 249 0.79 -1.53 17.91
CA THR A 249 0.08 -0.27 18.18
C THR A 249 -0.68 0.17 16.93
N THR A 250 -1.63 1.07 17.11
CA THR A 250 -2.23 1.82 16.00
C THR A 250 -1.50 3.14 15.86
N TRP A 251 -1.03 3.42 14.65
CA TRP A 251 -0.54 4.75 14.27
C TRP A 251 -1.67 5.56 13.67
N TYR A 252 -1.75 6.82 14.07
CA TYR A 252 -2.69 7.83 13.58
C TYR A 252 -1.89 8.95 12.95
N ALA A 253 -2.30 9.43 11.77
CA ALA A 253 -1.61 10.48 11.06
C ALA A 253 -2.54 11.39 10.27
N ARG A 254 -2.14 12.66 10.11
CA ARG A 254 -2.70 13.59 9.14
C ARG A 254 -1.57 14.18 8.31
N GLY A 255 -1.77 14.21 7.01
CA GLY A 255 -0.95 15.00 6.10
C GLY A 255 -1.30 16.47 6.26
N TYR A 256 -0.36 17.38 6.00
CA TYR A 256 -0.64 18.81 5.94
C TYR A 256 0.12 19.50 4.82
N VAL A 257 -0.42 20.62 4.37
CA VAL A 257 0.27 21.64 3.58
C VAL A 257 0.01 23.00 4.20
N THR A 258 1.05 23.80 4.31
CA THR A 258 1.01 25.20 4.71
C THR A 258 1.30 26.05 3.48
N TYR A 259 0.41 27.00 3.20
CA TYR A 259 0.55 27.96 2.13
C TYR A 259 0.22 29.37 2.64
N GLN A 260 0.68 30.37 1.91
CA GLN A 260 0.29 31.76 2.12
C GLN A 260 -0.69 32.17 1.03
N ASP A 261 -1.77 32.85 1.40
CA ASP A 261 -2.75 33.38 0.45
C ASP A 261 -2.31 34.74 -0.14
N ASN A 262 -3.15 35.29 -1.02
CA ASN A 262 -2.91 36.58 -1.68
C ASN A 262 -2.91 37.79 -0.72
N SER A 263 -3.45 37.65 0.48
CA SER A 263 -3.42 38.68 1.53
C SER A 263 -2.13 38.64 2.35
N GLY A 264 -1.33 37.58 2.19
CA GLY A 264 -0.12 37.33 2.97
C GLY A 264 -0.38 36.49 4.23
N GLU A 265 -1.61 36.05 4.49
CA GLU A 265 -1.95 35.20 5.62
C GLU A 265 -1.53 33.75 5.37
N GLN A 266 -1.03 33.06 6.40
CA GLN A 266 -0.63 31.66 6.30
C GLN A 266 -1.74 30.73 6.77
N HIS A 267 -2.07 29.75 5.94
CA HIS A 267 -3.06 28.72 6.20
C HIS A 267 -2.39 27.36 6.26
N THR A 268 -2.82 26.49 7.16
CA THR A 268 -2.41 25.08 7.17
C THR A 268 -3.64 24.19 7.04
N VAL A 269 -3.70 23.44 5.94
CA VAL A 269 -4.77 22.49 5.67
C VAL A 269 -4.28 21.09 6.01
N TYR A 270 -5.13 20.31 6.65
CA TYR A 270 -4.85 18.95 7.07
C TYR A 270 -5.79 17.96 6.38
N SER A 271 -5.30 16.76 6.10
CA SER A 271 -6.13 15.66 5.61
C SER A 271 -7.10 15.14 6.67
N ASP A 272 -7.98 14.22 6.30
CA ASP A 272 -8.62 13.34 7.27
C ASP A 272 -7.58 12.49 8.02
N MET A 273 -8.01 11.93 9.15
CA MET A 273 -7.20 10.99 9.92
C MET A 273 -7.00 9.69 9.14
N ALA A 274 -5.74 9.36 8.86
CA ALA A 274 -5.34 8.05 8.39
C ALA A 274 -4.82 7.22 9.57
N GLN A 275 -5.04 5.90 9.54
CA GLN A 275 -4.58 5.01 10.60
C GLN A 275 -4.17 3.63 10.10
N TYR A 276 -3.26 2.99 10.83
CA TYR A 276 -2.87 1.61 10.60
C TYR A 276 -2.52 0.89 11.91
N THR A 277 -3.05 -0.31 12.10
CA THR A 277 -2.75 -1.17 13.26
C THR A 277 -1.69 -2.19 12.91
N ILE A 278 -0.53 -2.07 13.56
CA ILE A 278 0.50 -3.11 13.56
C ILE A 278 0.06 -4.17 14.56
N ARG A 279 -0.06 -5.41 14.09
CA ARG A 279 -0.37 -6.58 14.92
C ARG A 279 0.93 -7.25 15.33
#